data_AF-A0A3B8U2A2-F1
#
_entry.id   AF-A0A3B8U2A2-F1
#
_cell.length_a   1.000
_cell.length_b   1.000
_cell.length_c   1.000
_cell.angle_alpha   90.00
_cell.angle_beta   90.00
_cell.angle_gamma   90.00
#
_symmetry.space_group_name_H-M   'P 1'
#
loop_
_entity.id
_entity.type
_entity.pdbx_description
1 polymer ?
#
loop_
_entity_poly.entity_id
_entity_poly.type
_entity_poly.pdbx_seq_one_letter_code
_entity_poly.pdbx_strand_id
1 'polypeptide(L)'
;MSTKAEDTLFSLEPLRSVIYMNTFTRTISPAVRVGYMVLPAELSASMQETISFYSCTVPVFTQHMLAELIRGGDFERHINRVRRKRRQAAEM
;
A
#
# COMPACT_ATOMS: atom_id res chain seq x y z
N MET A 1 22.79 -6.76 14.34
CA MET A 1 21.54 -6.71 15.14
C MET A 1 20.38 -6.77 14.17
N SER A 2 19.59 -7.86 14.20
CA SER A 2 18.42 -7.99 13.34
C SER A 2 17.33 -7.05 13.85
N THR A 3 17.14 -5.91 13.20
CA THR A 3 16.08 -4.95 13.53
C THR A 3 14.75 -5.64 13.26
N LYS A 4 14.07 -6.07 14.32
CA LYS A 4 12.71 -6.59 14.23
C LYS A 4 11.86 -5.54 13.53
N ALA A 5 11.05 -5.95 12.56
CA ALA A 5 10.12 -5.04 11.93
C ALA A 5 9.18 -4.47 13.01
N GLU A 6 9.24 -3.15 13.22
CA GLU A 6 8.37 -2.46 14.15
C GLU A 6 6.96 -2.38 13.58
N ASP A 7 5.97 -2.41 14.47
CA ASP A 7 4.58 -2.23 14.09
C ASP A 7 4.36 -0.81 13.56
N THR A 8 3.46 -0.67 12.60
CA THR A 8 3.13 0.66 12.05
C THR A 8 2.37 1.47 13.09
N LEU A 9 2.52 2.81 13.07
CA LEU A 9 1.72 3.68 13.94
C LEU A 9 0.21 3.44 13.76
N PHE A 10 -0.23 3.17 12.52
CA PHE A 10 -1.61 2.78 12.23
C PHE A 10 -2.05 1.50 12.97
N SER A 11 -1.15 0.52 13.12
CA SER A 11 -1.44 -0.72 13.85
C SER A 11 -1.46 -0.52 15.37
N LEU A 12 -0.72 0.48 15.86
CA LEU A 12 -0.61 0.79 17.29
C LEU A 12 -1.69 1.76 17.79
N GLU A 13 -2.33 2.50 16.89
CA GLU A 13 -3.32 3.53 17.22
C GLU A 13 -4.76 2.98 17.17
N PRO A 14 -5.40 2.70 18.31
CA PRO A 14 -6.72 2.09 18.34
C PRO A 14 -7.84 3.06 17.95
N LEU A 15 -7.63 4.37 18.07
CA LEU A 15 -8.66 5.39 17.78
C LEU A 15 -8.75 5.73 16.29
N ARG A 16 -8.05 4.97 15.42
CA ARG A 16 -8.04 5.14 13.96
C ARG A 16 -7.78 6.59 13.53
N SER A 17 -6.97 7.34 14.26
CA SER A 17 -6.67 8.75 13.98
C SER A 17 -5.53 8.94 12.96
N VAL A 18 -4.96 7.84 12.46
CA VAL A 18 -3.79 7.84 11.59
C VAL A 18 -4.20 7.56 10.15
N ILE A 19 -3.84 8.47 9.24
CA ILE A 19 -3.88 8.20 7.80
C ILE A 19 -2.67 7.35 7.44
N TYR A 20 -2.89 6.10 7.04
CA TYR A 20 -1.81 5.23 6.56
C TYR A 20 -1.61 5.43 5.07
N MET A 21 -0.40 5.77 4.63
CA MET A 21 -0.06 5.95 3.21
C MET A 21 1.03 4.99 2.77
N ASN A 22 0.90 4.44 1.56
CA ASN A 22 1.91 3.56 0.99
C ASN A 22 1.87 3.59 -0.55
N THR A 23 2.86 2.97 -1.20
CA THR A 23 3.00 2.90 -2.66
C THR A 23 3.33 1.50 -3.15
N PHE A 24 3.06 1.23 -4.42
CA PHE A 24 3.44 -0.02 -5.07
C PHE A 24 4.87 -0.02 -5.63
N THR A 25 5.64 1.06 -5.43
CA THR A 25 6.98 1.26 -6.02
C THR A 25 7.98 0.17 -5.65
N ARG A 26 8.01 -0.25 -4.37
CA ARG A 26 8.96 -1.26 -3.86
C ARG A 26 8.39 -2.67 -3.78
N THR A 27 7.10 -2.83 -4.10
CA THR A 27 6.35 -4.08 -3.97
C THR A 27 5.98 -4.67 -5.32
N ILE A 28 5.81 -3.84 -6.36
CA ILE A 28 5.54 -4.27 -7.73
C ILE A 28 6.61 -3.70 -8.67
N SER A 29 6.64 -2.38 -8.87
CA SER A 29 7.63 -1.71 -9.73
C SER A 29 7.52 -0.18 -9.60
N PRO A 30 8.63 0.57 -9.71
CA PRO A 30 8.59 2.04 -9.80
C PRO A 30 7.75 2.58 -10.96
N ALA A 31 7.64 1.82 -12.06
CA ALA A 31 6.88 2.22 -13.25
C ALA A 31 5.36 2.26 -13.02
N VAL A 32 4.85 1.55 -11.99
CA VAL A 32 3.40 1.49 -11.69
C VAL A 32 2.87 2.87 -11.26
N ARG A 33 3.68 3.65 -10.53
CA ARG A 33 3.32 5.02 -10.06
C ARG A 33 1.98 5.09 -9.32
N VAL A 34 1.60 4.05 -8.59
CA VAL A 34 0.37 4.00 -7.78
C VAL A 34 0.69 4.08 -6.30
N GLY A 35 0.02 5.01 -5.63
CA GLY A 35 -0.08 5.12 -4.18
C GLY A 35 -1.49 4.76 -3.70
N TYR A 36 -1.60 4.41 -2.43
CA TYR A 36 -2.89 4.23 -1.76
C TYR A 36 -2.80 4.76 -0.33
N MET A 37 -3.96 5.07 0.23
CA MET A 37 -4.10 5.45 1.62
C MET A 37 -5.26 4.71 2.28
N VAL A 38 -5.14 4.47 3.58
CA VAL A 38 -6.23 4.01 4.44
C VAL A 38 -6.61 5.20 5.30
N LEU A 39 -7.85 5.66 5.14
CA LEU A 39 -8.38 6.83 5.83
C LEU A 39 -9.18 6.41 7.07
N PRO A 40 -9.14 7.21 8.15
CA PRO A 40 -10.14 7.19 9.21
C PRO A 40 -11.54 7.36 8.62
N ALA A 41 -12.54 6.66 9.15
CA ALA A 41 -13.90 6.70 8.62
C ALA A 41 -14.50 8.12 8.70
N GLU A 42 -14.14 8.84 9.75
CA GLU A 42 -14.55 10.20 10.06
C GLU A 42 -14.06 11.21 9.00
N LEU A 43 -12.95 10.91 8.33
CA LEU A 43 -12.37 11.77 7.30
C LEU A 43 -12.86 11.42 5.89
N SER A 44 -13.54 10.29 5.69
CA SER A 44 -13.91 9.80 4.36
C SER A 44 -14.80 10.79 3.60
N ALA A 45 -15.81 11.37 4.25
CA ALA A 45 -16.74 12.30 3.60
C ALA A 45 -16.03 13.60 3.17
N SER A 46 -15.28 14.23 4.08
CA SER A 46 -14.52 15.45 3.80
C SER A 46 -13.46 15.23 2.72
N MET A 47 -12.79 14.07 2.73
CA MET A 47 -11.83 13.71 1.68
C MET A 47 -12.52 13.53 0.34
N GLN A 48 -13.70 12.90 0.31
CA GLN A 48 -14.43 12.69 -0.94
C GLN A 48 -14.87 14.01 -1.55
N GLU A 49 -15.35 14.96 -0.75
CA GLU A 49 -15.65 16.32 -1.23
C GLU A 49 -14.40 16.99 -1.83
N THR A 50 -13.28 16.94 -1.10
CA THR A 50 -12.01 17.56 -1.53
C THR A 50 -11.45 16.92 -2.80
N ILE A 51 -11.50 15.59 -2.92
CA ILE A 51 -10.89 14.83 -4.03
C ILE A 51 -11.85 14.69 -5.21
N SER A 52 -13.16 14.84 -5.02
CA SER A 52 -14.16 14.65 -6.10
C SER A 52 -13.90 15.51 -7.34
N PHE A 53 -13.28 16.68 -7.17
CA PHE A 53 -12.90 17.56 -8.28
C PHE A 53 -11.64 17.09 -9.03
N TYR A 54 -10.79 16.29 -8.38
CA TYR A 54 -9.55 15.78 -8.97
C TYR A 54 -9.79 14.45 -9.68
N SER A 55 -9.34 14.35 -10.93
CA SER A 55 -9.26 13.06 -11.60
C SER A 55 -8.17 12.20 -10.96
N CYS A 56 -8.47 10.91 -10.75
CA CYS A 56 -7.45 9.96 -10.36
C CYS A 56 -6.39 9.91 -11.47
N THR A 57 -5.13 10.24 -11.14
CA THR A 57 -4.03 10.29 -12.11
C THR A 57 -3.53 8.90 -12.51
N VAL A 58 -4.01 7.85 -11.86
CA VAL A 58 -3.65 6.47 -12.18
C VAL A 58 -4.47 5.99 -13.38
N PRO A 59 -3.84 5.50 -14.47
CA PRO A 59 -4.56 4.95 -15.61
C PRO A 59 -5.50 3.81 -15.21
N VAL A 60 -6.71 3.80 -15.75
CA VAL A 60 -7.76 2.79 -15.46
C VAL A 60 -7.26 1.36 -15.68
N PHE A 61 -6.49 1.13 -16.76
CA PHE A 61 -5.86 -0.16 -17.02
C PHE A 61 -4.97 -0.63 -15.84
N THR A 62 -4.13 0.26 -15.30
CA THR A 62 -3.29 -0.03 -14.14
C THR A 62 -4.13 -0.35 -12.91
N GLN A 63 -5.24 0.38 -12.70
CA GLN A 63 -6.16 0.11 -11.59
C GLN A 63 -6.78 -1.29 -11.70
N HIS A 64 -7.25 -1.69 -12.88
CA HIS A 64 -7.80 -3.03 -13.12
C HIS A 64 -6.74 -4.13 -12.95
N MET A 65 -5.55 -3.95 -13.53
CA MET A 65 -4.45 -4.90 -13.37
C MET A 65 -4.11 -5.13 -11.88
N LEU A 66 -4.04 -4.06 -11.08
CA LEU A 66 -3.82 -4.16 -9.65
C LEU A 66 -4.98 -4.86 -8.94
N ALA A 67 -6.23 -4.53 -9.30
CA ALA A 67 -7.41 -5.14 -8.72
C ALA A 67 -7.44 -6.66 -8.95
N GLU A 68 -7.14 -7.13 -10.17
CA GLU A 68 -7.04 -8.57 -10.47
C GLU A 68 -5.91 -9.24 -9.69
N LEU A 69 -4.72 -8.62 -9.66
CA LEU A 69 -3.55 -9.16 -8.94
C LEU A 69 -3.83 -9.34 -7.44
N ILE A 70 -4.55 -8.38 -6.84
CA ILE A 70 -4.95 -8.43 -5.43
C ILE A 70 -6.05 -9.48 -5.24
N ARG A 71 -7.10 -9.45 -6.08
CA ARG A 71 -8.25 -10.37 -5.95
C ARG A 71 -7.85 -11.84 -6.15
N GLY A 72 -6.90 -12.11 -7.04
CA GLY A 72 -6.34 -13.45 -7.27
C GLY A 72 -5.31 -13.92 -6.23
N GLY A 73 -4.92 -13.05 -5.29
CA GLY A 73 -3.90 -13.33 -4.28
C GLY A 73 -2.45 -13.36 -4.82
N ASP A 74 -2.24 -13.04 -6.10
CA ASP A 74 -0.92 -13.00 -6.72
C ASP A 74 -0.03 -11.94 -6.09
N PHE A 75 -0.62 -10.81 -5.69
CA PHE A 75 0.10 -9.74 -5.00
C PHE A 75 0.74 -10.24 -3.70
N GLU A 76 -0.04 -10.94 -2.87
CA GLU A 76 0.44 -11.45 -1.59
C GLU A 76 1.55 -12.50 -1.78
N ARG A 77 1.35 -13.44 -2.71
CA ARG A 77 2.37 -14.43 -3.09
C ARG A 77 3.66 -13.75 -3.54
N HIS A 78 3.57 -12.71 -4.37
CA HIS A 78 4.71 -11.94 -4.83
C HIS A 78 5.45 -11.26 -3.66
N ILE A 79 4.72 -10.57 -2.78
CA ILE A 79 5.28 -9.89 -1.60
C ILE A 79 6.03 -10.85 -0.69
N ASN A 80 5.46 -12.02 -0.41
CA ASN A 80 6.08 -13.02 0.43
C ASN A 80 7.41 -13.50 -0.17
N ARG A 81 7.46 -13.70 -1.49
CA ARG A 81 8.70 -14.03 -2.21
C ARG A 81 9.73 -12.90 -2.14
N VAL A 82 9.33 -11.65 -2.34
CA VAL A 82 10.22 -10.47 -2.26
C VAL A 82 10.80 -10.31 -0.85
N ARG A 83 9.96 -10.44 0.19
CA ARG A 83 10.39 -10.38 1.60
C ARG A 83 11.41 -11.47 1.92
N ARG A 84 11.18 -12.71 1.44
CA ARG A 84 12.13 -13.82 1.61
C ARG A 84 13.48 -13.50 0.96
N LYS A 85 13.49 -12.99 -0.28
CA LYS A 85 14.73 -12.61 -0.97
C LYS A 85 15.48 -11.49 -0.24
N ARG A 86 14.77 -10.47 0.27
CA ARG A 86 15.39 -9.37 1.01
C ARG A 86 16.02 -9.83 2.33
N ARG A 87 15.40 -10.78 3.04
CA ARG A 87 15.98 -11.36 4.26
C ARG A 87 17.28 -12.11 3.96
N GLN A 88 17.27 -12.97 2.94
CA GLN A 88 18.48 -13.70 2.51
C GLN A 88 19.63 -12.78 2.14
N ALA A 89 19.34 -11.68 1.43
CA ALA A 89 20.35 -10.69 1.04
C ALA A 89 20.87 -9.83 2.20
N ALA A 90 20.18 -9.79 3.35
CA ALA A 90 20.63 -9.07 4.55
C ALA A 90 21.46 -9.95 5.50
N GLU A 91 21.46 -11.27 5.27
CA GLU A 91 22.22 -12.27 6.04
C GLU A 91 23.58 -12.60 5.40
N MET A 92 23.79 -12.22 4.14
CA MET A 92 25.07 -12.26 3.43
C MET A 92 25.84 -10.95 3.60
#